data_AF-A9VBI0-F1
#
_entry.id   AF-A9VBI0-F1
#
_cell.length_a   1.000
_cell.length_b   1.000
_cell.length_c   1.000
_cell.angle_alpha   90.00
_cell.angle_beta   90.00
_cell.angle_gamma   90.00
#
_symmetry.space_group_name_H-M   'P 1'
#
loop_
_entity.id
_entity.type
_entity.pdbx_description
1 polymer ?
#
loop_
_entity_poly.entity_id
_entity_poly.type
_entity_poly.pdbx_seq_one_letter_code
_entity_poly.pdbx_strand_id
1 'polypeptide(L)'
;MTGAEGGAGSAPVSSYASSMGRIVLAYLSAIGAAAAVVVGINNGHPANDDVSVLGRGLLAFAVSTFVIFLWSVTHGNTSFFDAYWSVAPPLVATYWAIQGAIDGRQPDAVRLGLFFVPMIVWAIRLTVNWAWGFPGLHHEDWRYVDMKRQMQGTLESPPRWRQIFYWICGSLLALHTFPAVEIALGTIPDFGEALFWWGLFLMGITADDASRYWWTAAGALAITLMLFFASIPMMEQRQLARRPQTYRAYMRVTPSRLVPWFPRSAEEARPLNDRE
;
A
#
# COMPACT_ATOMS: atom_id res chain seq x y z
N MET A 1 43.38 39.06 11.20
CA MET A 1 41.97 39.05 11.66
C MET A 1 41.18 38.24 10.65
N THR A 2 41.08 36.95 10.92
CA THR A 2 40.31 35.92 10.22
C THR A 2 38.82 36.23 10.39
N GLY A 3 38.01 36.35 9.36
CA GLY A 3 37.62 35.26 8.45
C GLY A 3 36.16 34.94 8.78
N ALA A 4 35.22 35.57 8.08
CA ALA A 4 33.79 35.35 8.24
C ALA A 4 33.40 34.01 7.59
N GLU A 5 33.12 33.00 8.39
CA GLU A 5 32.49 31.77 7.91
C GLU A 5 30.99 32.02 7.73
N GLY A 6 30.58 32.20 6.48
CA GLY A 6 29.18 32.13 6.07
C GLY A 6 28.67 30.70 6.24
N GLY A 7 27.92 30.47 7.31
CA GLY A 7 27.16 29.23 7.48
C GLY A 7 26.21 29.04 6.31
N ALA A 8 26.41 27.97 5.54
CA ALA A 8 25.47 27.52 4.54
C ALA A 8 24.12 27.27 5.23
N GLY A 9 23.15 28.17 5.02
CA GLY A 9 21.80 28.03 5.54
C GLY A 9 21.20 26.74 5.02
N SER A 10 20.93 25.80 5.92
CA SER A 10 20.08 24.65 5.60
C SER A 10 18.73 25.19 5.10
N ALA A 11 18.24 24.67 3.98
CA ALA A 11 16.96 25.09 3.42
C ALA A 11 15.87 25.00 4.50
N PRO A 12 14.96 25.98 4.59
CA PRO A 12 13.92 25.97 5.61
C PRO A 12 13.08 24.69 5.50
N VAL A 13 12.99 23.95 6.61
CA VAL A 13 12.18 22.74 6.72
C VAL A 13 10.72 23.10 6.39
N SER A 14 10.12 22.39 5.42
CA SER A 14 8.75 22.68 5.00
C SER A 14 7.78 22.53 6.18
N SER A 15 6.94 23.55 6.40
CA SER A 15 5.89 23.48 7.43
C SER A 15 4.90 22.35 7.17
N TYR A 16 4.21 21.90 8.21
CA TYR A 16 3.14 20.91 8.09
C TYR A 16 2.08 21.32 7.06
N ALA A 17 1.64 22.58 7.10
CA ALA A 17 0.66 23.13 6.16
C ALA A 17 1.15 23.09 4.70
N SER A 18 2.40 23.47 4.46
CA SER A 18 3.02 23.38 3.13
C SER A 18 3.12 21.93 2.64
N SER A 19 3.47 21.02 3.55
CA SER A 19 3.54 19.58 3.27
C SER A 19 2.18 19.00 2.90
N MET A 20 1.13 19.32 3.67
CA MET A 20 -0.25 18.92 3.37
C MET A 20 -0.74 19.49 2.05
N GLY A 21 -0.47 20.77 1.77
CA GLY A 21 -0.84 21.39 0.51
C GLY A 21 -0.28 20.63 -0.70
N ARG A 22 0.99 20.22 -0.65
CA ARG A 22 1.61 19.41 -1.72
C ARG A 22 0.98 18.03 -1.87
N ILE A 23 0.63 17.37 -0.76
CA ILE A 23 -0.04 16.06 -0.81
C ILE A 23 -1.44 16.18 -1.43
N VAL A 24 -2.20 17.20 -1.04
CA VAL A 24 -3.52 17.48 -1.65
C VAL A 24 -3.39 17.76 -3.14
N LEU A 25 -2.42 18.57 -3.57
CA LEU A 25 -2.15 18.81 -4.98
C LEU A 25 -1.78 17.53 -5.73
N ALA A 26 -0.97 16.66 -5.13
CA ALA A 26 -0.64 15.36 -5.70
C ALA A 26 -1.90 14.52 -5.93
N TYR A 27 -2.83 14.47 -4.97
CA TYR A 27 -4.08 13.72 -5.12
C TYR A 27 -4.98 14.30 -6.19
N LEU A 28 -5.19 15.62 -6.18
CA LEU A 28 -6.03 16.27 -7.19
C LEU A 28 -5.48 16.01 -8.59
N SER A 29 -4.15 16.05 -8.76
CA SER A 29 -3.52 15.71 -10.03
C SER A 29 -3.70 14.24 -10.42
N ALA A 30 -3.59 13.31 -9.46
CA ALA A 30 -3.77 11.88 -9.69
C ALA A 30 -5.22 11.52 -10.03
N ILE A 31 -6.19 12.08 -9.30
CA ILE A 31 -7.63 11.94 -9.56
C ILE A 31 -7.99 12.55 -10.91
N GLY A 32 -7.48 13.75 -11.21
CA GLY A 32 -7.70 14.41 -12.49
C GLY A 32 -7.17 13.60 -13.67
N ALA A 33 -5.97 13.01 -13.54
CA ALA A 33 -5.40 12.15 -14.56
C ALA A 33 -6.21 10.85 -14.76
N ALA A 34 -6.63 10.19 -13.69
CA ALA A 34 -7.51 9.02 -13.76
C ALA A 34 -8.86 9.35 -14.44
N ALA A 35 -9.48 10.46 -14.06
CA ALA A 35 -10.73 10.92 -14.67
C ALA A 35 -10.55 11.24 -16.16
N ALA A 36 -9.46 11.91 -16.54
CA ALA A 36 -9.15 12.20 -17.94
C ALA A 36 -8.98 10.94 -18.78
N VAL A 37 -8.37 9.88 -18.23
CA VAL A 37 -8.26 8.57 -18.88
C VAL A 37 -9.64 7.96 -19.12
N VAL A 38 -10.48 7.89 -18.09
CA VAL A 38 -11.83 7.32 -18.20
C VAL A 38 -12.67 8.09 -19.21
N VAL A 39 -12.69 9.43 -19.11
CA VAL A 39 -13.43 10.31 -20.03
C VAL A 39 -12.91 10.17 -21.46
N GLY A 40 -11.58 10.14 -21.64
CA GLY A 40 -10.95 10.00 -22.95
C GLY A 40 -11.25 8.65 -23.61
N ILE A 41 -11.33 7.57 -22.84
CA ILE A 41 -11.73 6.25 -23.36
C ILE A 41 -13.22 6.29 -23.75
N ASN A 42 -14.08 6.77 -22.85
CA ASN A 42 -15.54 6.79 -23.04
C ASN A 42 -15.99 7.70 -24.20
N ASN A 43 -15.28 8.79 -24.45
CA ASN A 43 -15.60 9.76 -25.52
C ASN A 43 -14.69 9.60 -26.75
N GLY A 44 -13.83 8.59 -26.75
CA GLY A 44 -12.80 8.40 -27.76
C GLY A 44 -13.32 7.69 -29.01
N HIS A 45 -12.40 7.07 -29.75
CA HIS A 45 -12.73 6.30 -30.94
C HIS A 45 -13.70 5.16 -30.59
N PRO A 46 -14.69 4.80 -31.43
CA PRO A 46 -15.63 3.70 -31.16
C PRO A 46 -14.97 2.34 -30.85
N ALA A 47 -13.72 2.15 -31.26
CA ALA A 47 -12.92 0.97 -30.90
C ALA A 47 -12.60 0.87 -29.40
N ASN A 48 -12.80 1.95 -28.64
CA ASN A 48 -12.65 1.98 -27.18
C ASN A 48 -13.84 1.35 -26.45
N ASP A 49 -14.97 1.12 -27.14
CA ASP A 49 -16.17 0.50 -26.55
C ASP A 49 -15.89 -0.93 -26.09
N ASP A 50 -14.95 -1.62 -26.76
CA ASP A 50 -14.50 -2.98 -26.41
C ASP A 50 -13.67 -3.03 -25.12
N VAL A 51 -13.17 -1.89 -24.62
CA VAL A 51 -12.43 -1.85 -23.36
C VAL A 51 -13.40 -2.06 -22.21
N SER A 52 -13.29 -3.20 -21.53
CA SER A 52 -14.13 -3.52 -20.37
C SER A 52 -14.08 -2.42 -19.28
N VAL A 53 -15.20 -2.22 -18.58
CA VAL A 53 -15.31 -1.31 -17.42
C VAL A 53 -14.23 -1.57 -16.37
N LEU A 54 -13.89 -2.84 -16.14
CA LEU A 54 -12.79 -3.23 -15.27
C LEU A 54 -11.45 -2.70 -15.80
N GLY A 55 -11.15 -2.93 -17.08
CA GLY A 55 -9.93 -2.45 -17.73
C GLY A 55 -9.78 -0.93 -17.68
N ARG A 56 -10.87 -0.17 -17.87
CA ARG A 56 -10.88 1.30 -17.76
C ARG A 56 -10.49 1.76 -16.36
N GLY A 57 -11.08 1.15 -15.33
CA GLY A 57 -10.78 1.47 -13.92
C GLY A 57 -9.35 1.10 -13.52
N LEU A 58 -8.86 -0.06 -13.97
CA LEU A 58 -7.48 -0.50 -13.73
C LEU A 58 -6.46 0.43 -14.40
N LEU A 59 -6.70 0.83 -15.65
CA LEU A 59 -5.83 1.76 -16.35
C LEU A 59 -5.85 3.15 -15.68
N ALA A 60 -7.02 3.64 -15.29
CA ALA A 60 -7.15 4.90 -14.57
C ALA A 60 -6.37 4.86 -13.24
N PHE A 61 -6.45 3.75 -12.52
CA PHE A 61 -5.74 3.55 -11.25
C PHE A 61 -4.22 3.41 -11.43
N ALA A 62 -3.77 2.76 -12.52
CA ALA A 62 -2.36 2.70 -12.87
C ALA A 62 -1.81 4.10 -13.21
N VAL A 63 -2.57 4.90 -13.97
CA VAL A 63 -2.20 6.27 -14.32
C VAL A 63 -2.14 7.17 -13.09
N SER A 64 -3.13 7.12 -12.19
CA SER A 64 -3.10 7.92 -10.96
C SER A 64 -1.92 7.52 -10.05
N THR A 65 -1.64 6.23 -9.94
CA THR A 65 -0.48 5.71 -9.20
C THR A 65 0.84 6.20 -9.79
N PHE A 66 0.95 6.24 -11.13
CA PHE A 66 2.13 6.78 -11.81
C PHE A 66 2.29 8.29 -11.57
N VAL A 67 1.20 9.06 -11.56
CA VAL A 67 1.24 10.49 -11.20
C VAL A 67 1.76 10.69 -9.79
N ILE A 68 1.30 9.89 -8.82
CA ILE A 68 1.83 9.92 -7.44
C ILE A 68 3.32 9.56 -7.40
N PHE A 69 3.75 8.59 -8.21
CA PHE A 69 5.17 8.28 -8.35
C PHE A 69 5.99 9.48 -8.87
N LEU A 70 5.47 10.25 -9.83
CA LEU A 70 6.15 11.48 -10.29
C LEU A 70 6.26 12.51 -9.15
N TRP A 71 5.23 12.65 -8.32
CA TRP A 71 5.31 13.48 -7.11
C TRP A 71 6.38 12.97 -6.14
N SER A 72 6.46 11.65 -5.92
CA SER A 72 7.49 11.02 -5.09
C SER A 72 8.91 11.31 -5.59
N VAL A 73 9.13 11.21 -6.91
CA VAL A 73 10.44 11.51 -7.53
C VAL A 73 10.79 13.00 -7.42
N THR A 74 9.85 13.89 -7.76
CA THR A 74 10.10 15.35 -7.74
C THR A 74 10.40 15.89 -6.33
N HIS A 75 9.89 15.21 -5.30
CA HIS A 75 10.08 15.60 -3.89
C HIS A 75 11.11 14.73 -3.17
N GLY A 76 11.69 13.72 -3.82
CA GLY A 76 12.63 12.79 -3.21
C GLY A 76 12.06 11.96 -2.06
N ASN A 77 10.73 11.80 -1.99
CA ASN A 77 10.03 11.22 -0.85
C ASN A 77 8.93 10.25 -1.31
N THR A 78 9.10 8.96 -1.07
CA THR A 78 8.12 7.92 -1.45
C THR A 78 6.84 7.95 -0.61
N SER A 79 6.81 8.71 0.49
CA SER A 79 5.65 8.77 1.40
C SER A 79 4.44 9.53 0.84
N PHE A 80 4.55 10.11 -0.35
CA PHE A 80 3.36 10.55 -1.10
C PHE A 80 2.39 9.40 -1.34
N PHE A 81 2.89 8.17 -1.47
CA PHE A 81 2.07 6.99 -1.69
C PHE A 81 1.25 6.58 -0.46
N ASP A 82 1.84 6.61 0.75
CA ASP A 82 1.15 6.25 2.01
C ASP A 82 -0.17 6.99 2.19
N ALA A 83 -0.12 8.28 1.86
CA ALA A 83 -1.24 9.16 1.98
C ALA A 83 -2.31 8.75 0.93
N TYR A 84 -1.90 8.69 -0.34
CA TYR A 84 -2.77 8.39 -1.50
C TYR A 84 -3.52 7.06 -1.35
N TRP A 85 -2.84 6.09 -0.74
CA TRP A 85 -3.34 4.74 -0.54
C TRP A 85 -4.66 4.64 0.23
N SER A 86 -4.89 5.57 1.15
CA SER A 86 -6.15 5.58 1.92
C SER A 86 -7.36 6.07 1.09
N VAL A 87 -7.12 6.75 -0.03
CA VAL A 87 -8.16 7.44 -0.82
C VAL A 87 -8.48 6.71 -2.12
N ALA A 88 -7.47 6.13 -2.77
CA ALA A 88 -7.64 5.54 -4.09
C ALA A 88 -8.58 4.31 -4.14
N PRO A 89 -8.54 3.36 -3.17
CA PRO A 89 -9.41 2.18 -3.21
C PRO A 89 -10.92 2.53 -3.13
N PRO A 90 -11.38 3.41 -2.23
CA PRO A 90 -12.76 3.87 -2.24
C PRO A 90 -13.18 4.55 -3.56
N LEU A 91 -12.29 5.32 -4.18
CA LEU A 91 -12.59 5.99 -5.45
C LEU A 91 -12.77 4.98 -6.60
N VAL A 92 -11.86 4.02 -6.76
CA VAL A 92 -11.96 3.01 -7.83
C VAL A 92 -13.17 2.09 -7.62
N ALA A 93 -13.45 1.71 -6.38
CA ALA A 93 -14.63 0.93 -6.05
C ALA A 93 -15.93 1.69 -6.35
N THR A 94 -15.98 2.99 -6.02
CA THR A 94 -17.13 3.86 -6.35
C THR A 94 -17.32 3.98 -7.85
N TYR A 95 -16.22 4.14 -8.62
CA TYR A 95 -16.26 4.14 -10.08
C TYR A 95 -16.91 2.86 -10.62
N TRP A 96 -16.44 1.68 -10.21
CA TRP A 96 -17.00 0.41 -10.68
C TRP A 96 -18.44 0.18 -10.25
N ALA A 97 -18.82 0.61 -9.04
CA ALA A 97 -20.20 0.53 -8.59
C ALA A 97 -21.14 1.40 -9.46
N ILE A 98 -20.72 2.63 -9.79
CA ILE A 98 -21.46 3.53 -10.67
C ILE A 98 -21.57 2.93 -12.08
N GLN A 99 -20.46 2.47 -12.66
CA GLN A 99 -20.47 1.88 -13.99
C GLN A 99 -21.29 0.59 -14.05
N GLY A 100 -21.21 -0.24 -13.01
CA GLY A 100 -22.05 -1.43 -12.89
C GLY A 100 -23.54 -1.09 -12.88
N ALA A 101 -23.93 -0.03 -12.17
CA ALA A 101 -25.30 0.45 -12.15
C ALA A 101 -25.76 1.01 -13.51
N ILE A 102 -24.87 1.74 -14.21
CA ILE A 102 -25.12 2.24 -15.59
C ILE A 102 -25.34 1.07 -16.55
N ASP A 103 -24.55 -0.01 -16.43
CA ASP A 103 -24.69 -1.25 -17.20
C ASP A 103 -25.92 -2.09 -16.81
N GLY A 104 -26.78 -1.60 -15.91
CA GLY A 104 -27.98 -2.29 -15.45
C GLY A 104 -27.74 -3.40 -14.43
N ARG A 105 -26.52 -3.56 -13.89
CA ARG A 105 -26.27 -4.47 -12.76
C ARG A 105 -26.85 -3.86 -11.50
N GLN A 106 -27.73 -4.59 -10.82
CA GLN A 106 -28.36 -4.15 -9.58
C GLN A 106 -27.94 -5.04 -8.41
N PRO A 107 -26.75 -4.83 -7.83
CA PRO A 107 -26.43 -5.44 -6.55
C PRO A 107 -27.40 -4.93 -5.48
N ASP A 108 -27.89 -5.82 -4.62
CA ASP A 108 -28.79 -5.42 -3.54
C ASP A 108 -28.09 -4.48 -2.54
N ALA A 109 -28.90 -3.63 -1.88
CA ALA A 109 -28.39 -2.62 -0.96
C ALA A 109 -27.60 -3.21 0.22
N VAL A 110 -27.91 -4.45 0.62
CA VAL A 110 -27.20 -5.13 1.71
C VAL A 110 -25.78 -5.47 1.25
N ARG A 111 -25.59 -6.02 0.05
CA ARG A 111 -24.26 -6.30 -0.52
C ARG A 111 -23.42 -5.03 -0.68
N LEU A 112 -24.02 -3.95 -1.20
CA LEU A 112 -23.33 -2.67 -1.30
C LEU A 112 -22.92 -2.13 0.09
N GLY A 113 -23.81 -2.22 1.08
CA GLY A 113 -23.53 -1.82 2.45
C GLY A 113 -22.40 -2.62 3.10
N LEU A 114 -22.42 -3.95 2.95
CA LEU A 114 -21.39 -4.85 3.48
C LEU A 114 -20.01 -4.60 2.88
N PHE A 115 -19.95 -4.10 1.64
CA PHE A 115 -18.69 -3.75 0.99
C PHE A 115 -18.23 -2.32 1.32
N PHE A 116 -19.08 -1.31 1.08
CA PHE A 116 -18.68 0.09 1.17
C PHE A 116 -18.52 0.58 2.61
N VAL A 117 -19.34 0.13 3.56
CA VAL A 117 -19.26 0.64 4.94
C VAL A 117 -17.92 0.29 5.59
N PRO A 118 -17.46 -0.98 5.61
CA PRO A 118 -16.16 -1.32 6.17
C PRO A 118 -15.00 -0.65 5.42
N MET A 119 -15.09 -0.55 4.09
CA MET A 119 -14.07 0.10 3.27
C MET A 119 -13.93 1.59 3.59
N ILE A 120 -15.05 2.31 3.75
CA ILE A 120 -15.01 3.74 4.11
C ILE A 120 -14.53 3.94 5.55
N VAL A 121 -14.97 3.10 6.49
CA VAL A 121 -14.46 3.13 7.87
C VAL A 121 -12.95 2.89 7.89
N TRP A 122 -12.46 1.90 7.14
CA TRP A 122 -11.03 1.63 6.97
C TRP A 122 -10.28 2.82 6.38
N ALA A 123 -10.81 3.40 5.30
CA ALA A 123 -10.20 4.54 4.61
C ALA A 123 -10.06 5.74 5.54
N ILE A 124 -11.15 6.14 6.21
CA ILE A 124 -11.15 7.25 7.18
C ILE A 124 -10.17 6.97 8.31
N ARG A 125 -10.24 5.77 8.93
CA ARG A 125 -9.34 5.39 10.02
C ARG A 125 -7.87 5.47 9.58
N LEU A 126 -7.55 4.98 8.39
CA LEU A 126 -6.19 4.98 7.87
C LEU A 126 -5.71 6.39 7.54
N THR A 127 -6.53 7.22 6.88
CA THR A 127 -6.22 8.61 6.58
C THR A 127 -5.98 9.40 7.86
N VAL A 128 -6.84 9.27 8.87
CA VAL A 128 -6.70 9.97 10.16
C VAL A 128 -5.43 9.52 10.89
N ASN A 129 -5.18 8.21 10.96
CA ASN A 129 -3.97 7.67 11.60
C ASN A 129 -2.70 8.19 10.92
N TRP A 130 -2.68 8.21 9.59
CA TRP A 130 -1.57 8.76 8.82
C TRP A 130 -1.42 10.27 9.06
N ALA A 131 -2.50 11.05 8.94
CA ALA A 131 -2.47 12.50 9.04
C ALA A 131 -2.04 13.01 10.43
N TRP A 132 -2.41 12.30 11.50
CA TRP A 132 -1.96 12.59 12.85
C TRP A 132 -0.49 12.22 13.09
N GLY A 133 -0.02 11.12 12.51
CA GLY A 133 1.35 10.65 12.67
C GLY A 133 2.36 11.34 11.75
N PHE A 134 1.91 12.06 10.72
CA PHE A 134 2.77 12.63 9.69
C PHE A 134 3.31 14.01 10.08
N PRO A 135 4.62 14.18 10.31
CA PRO A 135 5.19 15.45 10.76
C PRO A 135 5.40 16.46 9.62
N GLY A 136 5.40 16.01 8.36
CA GLY A 136 5.68 16.83 7.18
C GLY A 136 6.56 16.11 6.16
N LEU A 137 6.71 16.67 4.97
CA LEU A 137 7.46 16.06 3.85
C LEU A 137 8.98 16.03 4.05
N HIS A 138 9.48 16.67 5.12
CA HIS A 138 10.86 16.50 5.58
C HIS A 138 11.11 15.12 6.21
N HIS A 139 10.05 14.38 6.52
CA HIS A 139 10.11 13.00 6.99
C HIS A 139 9.67 12.06 5.86
N GLU A 140 10.42 10.96 5.69
CA GLU A 140 10.06 9.83 4.85
C GLU A 140 9.88 8.61 5.73
N ASP A 141 8.84 7.80 5.46
CA ASP A 141 8.59 6.60 6.24
C ASP A 141 9.81 5.68 6.24
N TRP A 142 10.10 5.14 7.42
CA TRP A 142 11.28 4.32 7.66
C TRP A 142 11.39 3.11 6.73
N ARG A 143 10.27 2.51 6.28
CA ARG A 143 10.27 1.36 5.37
C ARG A 143 10.97 1.75 4.07
N TYR A 144 10.69 2.95 3.59
CA TYR A 144 11.24 3.48 2.35
C TYR A 144 12.69 3.88 2.53
N VAL A 145 13.02 4.50 3.67
CA VAL A 145 14.42 4.83 4.01
C VAL A 145 15.29 3.57 4.10
N ASP A 146 14.80 2.52 4.76
CA ASP A 146 15.53 1.27 4.91
C ASP A 146 15.68 0.55 3.56
N MET A 147 14.63 0.50 2.74
CA MET A 147 14.72 -0.09 1.40
C MET A 147 15.65 0.72 0.48
N LYS A 148 15.57 2.06 0.53
CA LYS A 148 16.47 2.97 -0.17
C LYS A 148 17.92 2.70 0.22
N ARG A 149 18.20 2.56 1.52
CA ARG A 149 19.52 2.21 2.05
C ARG A 149 19.99 0.83 1.60
N GLN A 150 19.11 -0.17 1.60
CA GLN A 150 19.45 -1.52 1.13
C GLN A 150 19.81 -1.54 -0.37
N MET A 151 19.06 -0.81 -1.19
CA MET A 151 19.26 -0.78 -2.65
C MET A 151 20.41 0.14 -3.08
N GLN A 152 20.58 1.29 -2.42
CA GLN A 152 21.58 2.29 -2.80
C GLN A 152 22.93 2.07 -2.07
N GLY A 153 22.90 1.43 -0.91
CA GLY A 153 24.03 1.28 0.00
C GLY A 153 24.15 2.43 1.00
N THR A 154 25.24 2.46 1.76
CA THR A 154 25.52 3.48 2.79
C THR A 154 26.39 4.64 2.30
N LEU A 155 26.58 4.76 0.99
CA LEU A 155 27.35 5.85 0.40
C LEU A 155 26.55 7.15 0.52
N GLU A 156 27.21 8.25 0.91
CA GLU A 156 26.60 9.58 0.92
C GLU A 156 26.08 10.02 -0.46
N SER A 157 26.69 9.48 -1.53
CA SER A 157 26.29 9.72 -2.92
C SER A 157 26.39 8.43 -3.74
N PRO A 158 25.34 7.60 -3.75
CA PRO A 158 25.32 6.35 -4.51
C PRO A 158 25.40 6.62 -6.02
N PRO A 159 26.03 5.73 -6.82
CA PRO A 159 26.13 5.91 -8.26
C PRO A 159 24.74 5.95 -8.92
N ARG A 160 24.61 6.73 -10.02
CA ARG A 160 23.31 7.00 -10.68
C ARG A 160 22.48 5.75 -10.98
N TRP A 161 23.11 4.65 -11.40
CA TRP A 161 22.39 3.41 -11.71
C TRP A 161 21.69 2.82 -10.47
N ARG A 162 22.26 2.94 -9.26
CA ARG A 162 21.61 2.49 -8.01
C ARG A 162 20.45 3.39 -7.62
N GLN A 163 20.57 4.69 -7.86
CA GLN A 163 19.47 5.64 -7.65
C GLN A 163 18.30 5.32 -8.58
N ILE A 164 18.58 5.12 -9.87
CA ILE A 164 17.59 4.72 -10.88
C ILE A 164 16.98 3.37 -10.51
N PHE A 165 17.79 2.40 -10.10
CA PHE A 165 17.32 1.08 -9.67
C PHE A 165 16.37 1.18 -8.48
N TYR A 166 16.68 1.98 -7.46
CA TYR A 166 15.75 2.24 -6.36
C TYR A 166 14.45 2.88 -6.85
N TRP A 167 14.51 3.93 -7.67
CA TRP A 167 13.29 4.62 -8.11
C TRP A 167 12.38 3.72 -8.96
N ILE A 168 12.95 2.88 -9.82
CA ILE A 168 12.18 1.96 -10.65
C ILE A 168 11.75 0.73 -9.85
N CYS A 169 12.70 -0.06 -9.34
CA CYS A 169 12.39 -1.36 -8.74
C CYS A 169 11.85 -1.23 -7.32
N GLY A 170 12.43 -0.34 -6.52
CA GLY A 170 11.97 -0.08 -5.15
C GLY A 170 10.70 0.76 -5.11
N SER A 171 10.78 2.02 -5.55
CA SER A 171 9.69 2.98 -5.39
C SER A 171 8.53 2.67 -6.34
N LEU A 172 8.73 2.69 -7.66
CA LEU A 172 7.65 2.48 -8.61
C LEU A 172 7.08 1.06 -8.52
N LEU A 173 7.89 0.03 -8.75
CA LEU A 173 7.38 -1.34 -8.85
C LEU A 173 6.95 -1.91 -7.49
N ALA A 174 7.83 -1.88 -6.47
CA ALA A 174 7.54 -2.55 -5.20
C ALA A 174 6.64 -1.74 -4.25
N LEU A 175 6.70 -0.40 -4.26
CA LEU A 175 5.94 0.41 -3.29
C LEU A 175 4.69 1.06 -3.87
N HIS A 176 4.70 1.51 -5.12
CA HIS A 176 3.53 2.14 -5.73
C HIS A 176 2.66 1.13 -6.48
N THR A 177 3.27 0.37 -7.40
CA THR A 177 2.55 -0.50 -8.33
C THR A 177 2.14 -1.81 -7.69
N PHE A 178 2.98 -2.42 -6.86
CA PHE A 178 2.67 -3.72 -6.27
C PHE A 178 1.38 -3.68 -5.42
N PRO A 179 1.16 -2.71 -4.52
CA PRO A 179 -0.14 -2.57 -3.86
C PRO A 179 -1.28 -2.29 -4.86
N ALA A 180 -1.01 -1.54 -5.93
CA ALA A 180 -2.03 -1.28 -6.94
C ALA A 180 -2.46 -2.56 -7.70
N VAL A 181 -1.50 -3.44 -8.02
CA VAL A 181 -1.74 -4.77 -8.60
C VAL A 181 -2.48 -5.65 -7.62
N GLU A 182 -2.12 -5.59 -6.35
CA GLU A 182 -2.85 -6.25 -5.26
C GLU A 182 -4.34 -5.88 -5.26
N ILE A 183 -4.69 -4.58 -5.32
CA ILE A 183 -6.10 -4.16 -5.46
C ILE A 183 -6.75 -4.66 -6.74
N ALA A 184 -6.01 -4.65 -7.86
CA ALA A 184 -6.51 -5.17 -9.12
C ALA A 184 -6.85 -6.66 -9.05
N LEU A 185 -6.08 -7.40 -8.25
CA LEU A 185 -6.33 -8.80 -7.92
C LEU A 185 -7.29 -8.97 -6.72
N GLY A 186 -7.68 -7.85 -6.11
CA GLY A 186 -8.34 -7.75 -4.81
C GLY A 186 -7.44 -8.30 -3.70
N THR A 187 -6.60 -7.49 -3.04
CA THR A 187 -5.90 -7.83 -1.78
C THR A 187 -5.73 -6.56 -0.89
N ILE A 188 -5.85 -6.59 0.47
CA ILE A 188 -5.35 -5.76 1.68
C ILE A 188 -6.31 -5.77 2.96
N PRO A 189 -5.95 -5.77 4.30
CA PRO A 189 -4.75 -6.17 5.12
C PRO A 189 -4.94 -7.23 6.31
N ASP A 190 -3.93 -8.09 6.58
CA ASP A 190 -3.62 -9.02 7.73
C ASP A 190 -4.25 -10.45 7.81
N PHE A 191 -4.04 -11.30 8.86
CA PHE A 191 -4.55 -12.70 8.87
C PHE A 191 -6.06 -12.82 8.62
N GLY A 192 -6.85 -11.89 9.18
CA GLY A 192 -8.27 -11.77 8.87
C GLY A 192 -8.53 -11.46 7.39
N GLU A 193 -7.57 -10.84 6.72
CA GLU A 193 -7.58 -10.58 5.30
C GLU A 193 -7.06 -11.76 4.46
N ALA A 194 -6.02 -12.48 4.88
CA ALA A 194 -5.69 -13.77 4.27
C ALA A 194 -6.95 -14.66 4.26
N LEU A 195 -7.66 -14.73 5.40
CA LEU A 195 -8.95 -15.40 5.50
C LEU A 195 -10.05 -14.75 4.65
N PHE A 196 -10.12 -13.42 4.57
CA PHE A 196 -11.06 -12.71 3.71
C PHE A 196 -10.84 -13.03 2.23
N TRP A 197 -9.61 -13.12 1.75
CA TRP A 197 -9.30 -13.42 0.34
C TRP A 197 -9.47 -14.88 0.00
N TRP A 198 -9.05 -15.77 0.90
CA TRP A 198 -9.44 -17.16 0.78
C TRP A 198 -10.98 -17.28 0.80
N GLY A 199 -11.68 -16.49 1.59
CA GLY A 199 -13.15 -16.40 1.63
C GLY A 199 -13.78 -15.83 0.34
N LEU A 200 -13.23 -14.77 -0.24
CA LEU A 200 -13.68 -14.17 -1.50
C LEU A 200 -13.41 -15.07 -2.69
N PHE A 201 -12.24 -15.73 -2.72
CA PHE A 201 -11.95 -16.78 -3.70
C PHE A 201 -12.98 -17.90 -3.59
N LEU A 202 -13.22 -18.43 -2.39
CA LEU A 202 -14.20 -19.49 -2.14
C LEU A 202 -15.61 -19.04 -2.54
N MET A 203 -16.03 -17.82 -2.18
CA MET A 203 -17.32 -17.28 -2.63
C MET A 203 -17.38 -17.13 -4.15
N GLY A 204 -16.32 -16.63 -4.79
CA GLY A 204 -16.24 -16.45 -6.24
C GLY A 204 -16.36 -17.75 -7.03
N ILE A 205 -15.71 -18.83 -6.58
CA ILE A 205 -15.84 -20.16 -7.21
C ILE A 205 -17.17 -20.85 -6.87
N THR A 206 -17.90 -20.41 -5.83
CA THR A 206 -19.22 -20.95 -5.48
C THR A 206 -20.38 -20.16 -6.08
N ALA A 207 -20.17 -18.89 -6.46
CA ALA A 207 -21.21 -18.00 -6.97
C ALA A 207 -21.46 -18.16 -8.48
N ASP A 208 -20.50 -18.73 -9.22
CA ASP A 208 -20.56 -18.93 -10.67
C ASP A 208 -19.67 -20.14 -11.06
N ASP A 209 -19.50 -20.41 -12.36
CA ASP A 209 -18.69 -21.55 -12.84
C ASP A 209 -17.23 -21.46 -12.34
N ALA A 210 -16.84 -22.39 -11.46
CA ALA A 210 -15.50 -22.50 -10.88
C ALA A 210 -14.39 -22.56 -11.94
N SER A 211 -14.69 -23.06 -13.14
CA SER A 211 -13.74 -23.12 -14.27
C SER A 211 -13.36 -21.74 -14.82
N ARG A 212 -14.15 -20.70 -14.54
CA ARG A 212 -13.92 -19.33 -15.03
C ARG A 212 -13.10 -18.47 -14.05
N TYR A 213 -13.26 -18.70 -12.75
CA TYR A 213 -12.72 -17.82 -11.70
C TYR A 213 -11.57 -18.42 -10.89
N TRP A 214 -11.11 -19.64 -11.18
CA TRP A 214 -10.01 -20.30 -10.47
C TRP A 214 -8.72 -19.46 -10.38
N TRP A 215 -8.45 -18.63 -11.40
CA TRP A 215 -7.25 -17.80 -11.47
C TRP A 215 -7.20 -16.72 -10.38
N THR A 216 -8.35 -16.38 -9.77
CA THR A 216 -8.42 -15.42 -8.65
C THR A 216 -7.73 -15.94 -7.39
N ALA A 217 -7.49 -17.27 -7.28
CA ALA A 217 -6.62 -17.85 -6.26
C ALA A 217 -5.19 -17.27 -6.29
N ALA A 218 -4.72 -16.78 -7.44
CA ALA A 218 -3.42 -16.15 -7.56
C ALA A 218 -3.31 -14.88 -6.69
N GLY A 219 -4.39 -14.12 -6.52
CA GLY A 219 -4.44 -12.97 -5.61
C GLY A 219 -4.29 -13.40 -4.16
N ALA A 220 -5.11 -14.36 -3.71
CA ALA A 220 -5.04 -14.93 -2.36
C ALA A 220 -3.65 -15.55 -2.03
N LEU A 221 -3.01 -16.17 -3.03
CA LEU A 221 -1.66 -16.70 -2.88
C LEU A 221 -0.61 -15.59 -2.82
N ALA A 222 -0.69 -14.59 -3.70
CA ALA A 222 0.28 -13.49 -3.75
C ALA A 222 0.36 -12.73 -2.42
N ILE A 223 -0.79 -12.40 -1.82
CA ILE A 223 -0.82 -11.73 -0.51
C ILE A 223 -0.26 -12.60 0.60
N THR A 224 -0.58 -13.90 0.59
CA THR A 224 -0.05 -14.86 1.58
C THR A 224 1.47 -14.88 1.51
N LEU A 225 2.05 -14.96 0.31
CA LEU A 225 3.50 -14.95 0.11
C LEU A 225 4.13 -13.63 0.55
N MET A 226 3.55 -12.48 0.19
CA MET A 226 4.06 -11.17 0.61
C MET A 226 4.07 -11.03 2.15
N LEU A 227 3.00 -11.45 2.83
CA LEU A 227 2.91 -11.38 4.28
C LEU A 227 4.03 -12.20 4.95
N PHE A 228 4.26 -13.44 4.49
CA PHE A 228 5.27 -14.33 5.07
C PHE A 228 6.71 -13.90 4.78
N PHE A 229 7.00 -13.43 3.57
CA PHE A 229 8.37 -13.22 3.12
C PHE A 229 8.85 -11.77 3.22
N ALA A 230 7.94 -10.80 3.23
CA ALA A 230 8.30 -9.38 3.30
C ALA A 230 7.75 -8.72 4.58
N SER A 231 6.43 -8.67 4.73
CA SER A 231 5.78 -7.84 5.75
C SER A 231 6.11 -8.28 7.19
N ILE A 232 5.85 -9.54 7.53
CA ILE A 232 6.08 -10.06 8.89
C ILE A 232 7.58 -10.00 9.26
N PRO A 233 8.53 -10.47 8.42
CA PRO A 233 9.95 -10.38 8.74
C PRO A 233 10.44 -8.94 8.97
N MET A 234 10.00 -7.98 8.14
CA MET A 234 10.36 -6.57 8.29
C MET A 234 9.85 -6.00 9.62
N MET A 235 8.62 -6.33 10.01
CA MET A 235 8.02 -5.86 11.25
C MET A 235 8.68 -6.50 12.48
N GLU A 236 8.99 -7.81 12.43
CA GLU A 236 9.73 -8.51 13.49
C GLU A 236 11.12 -7.89 13.72
N GLN A 237 11.88 -7.64 12.65
CA GLN A 237 13.21 -7.03 12.74
C GLN A 237 13.17 -5.65 13.42
N ARG A 238 12.18 -4.83 13.08
CA ARG A 238 12.02 -3.50 13.70
C ARG A 238 11.66 -3.59 15.17
N GLN A 239 10.76 -4.51 15.54
CA GLN A 239 10.40 -4.69 16.95
C GLN A 239 11.57 -5.23 17.77
N LEU A 240 12.38 -6.12 17.19
CA LEU A 240 13.65 -6.55 17.78
C LEU A 240 14.64 -5.39 17.93
N ALA A 241 14.70 -4.46 16.98
CA ALA A 241 15.57 -3.29 17.08
C ALA A 241 15.09 -2.28 18.14
N ARG A 242 13.78 -2.05 18.26
CA ARG A 242 13.20 -1.07 19.20
C ARG A 242 13.04 -1.60 20.62
N ARG A 243 12.69 -2.88 20.78
CA ARG A 243 12.32 -3.51 22.05
C ARG A 243 12.90 -4.93 22.13
N PRO A 244 14.23 -5.12 22.05
CA PRO A 244 14.86 -6.42 21.86
C PRO A 244 14.50 -7.45 22.93
N GLN A 245 14.53 -7.05 24.21
CA GLN A 245 14.28 -7.98 25.33
C GLN A 245 12.80 -8.35 25.41
N THR A 246 11.91 -7.36 25.41
CA THR A 246 10.46 -7.56 25.50
C THR A 246 9.92 -8.33 24.30
N TYR A 247 10.40 -8.01 23.09
CA TYR A 247 9.91 -8.66 21.87
C TYR A 247 10.45 -10.09 21.73
N ARG A 248 11.69 -10.38 22.15
CA ARG A 248 12.18 -11.76 22.22
C ARG A 248 11.38 -12.60 23.22
N ALA A 249 11.00 -12.04 24.37
CA ALA A 249 10.14 -12.73 25.32
C ALA A 249 8.76 -13.02 24.71
N TYR A 250 8.17 -12.03 24.01
CA TYR A 250 6.93 -12.18 23.26
C TYR A 250 7.01 -13.27 22.18
N MET A 251 8.04 -13.29 21.34
CA MET A 251 8.22 -14.30 20.29
C MET A 251 8.33 -15.74 20.84
N ARG A 252 8.78 -15.92 22.08
CA ARG A 252 8.87 -17.25 22.71
C ARG A 252 7.50 -17.79 23.12
N VAL A 253 6.62 -16.92 23.60
CA VAL A 253 5.25 -17.28 23.99
C VAL A 253 4.30 -17.30 22.80
N THR A 254 4.59 -16.55 21.73
CA THR A 254 3.76 -16.49 20.51
C THR A 254 4.58 -16.89 19.28
N PRO A 255 4.85 -18.19 19.07
CA PRO A 255 5.68 -18.65 17.95
C PRO A 255 4.95 -18.64 16.60
N SER A 256 3.62 -18.62 16.61
CA SER A 256 2.84 -18.54 15.37
C SER A 256 2.90 -17.13 14.80
N ARG A 257 3.39 -17.02 13.57
CA ARG A 257 3.61 -15.74 12.87
C ARG A 257 2.34 -15.16 12.24
N LEU A 258 1.41 -16.01 11.83
CA LEU A 258 0.26 -15.60 11.02
C LEU A 258 -1.06 -16.08 11.63
N VAL A 259 -1.14 -17.34 12.02
CA VAL A 259 -2.36 -17.89 12.63
C VAL A 259 -2.41 -17.45 14.10
N PRO A 260 -3.49 -16.81 14.58
CA PRO A 260 -3.68 -16.56 16.01
C PRO A 260 -3.81 -17.91 16.70
N TRP A 261 -2.69 -18.41 17.20
CA TRP A 261 -2.58 -19.69 17.86
C TRP A 261 -2.40 -19.47 19.36
N PHE A 262 -2.76 -20.49 20.15
CA PHE A 262 -2.64 -20.39 21.59
C PHE A 262 -1.19 -20.10 22.00
N PRO A 263 -0.96 -19.14 22.91
CA PRO A 263 0.38 -18.85 23.39
C PRO A 263 0.93 -20.06 24.14
N ARG A 264 2.24 -20.30 23.98
CA ARG A 264 2.97 -21.26 24.80
C ARG A 264 3.01 -20.80 26.25
N SER A 265 3.01 -21.75 27.17
CA SER A 265 3.19 -21.44 28.59
C SER A 265 4.57 -20.83 28.82
N ALA A 266 4.73 -20.05 29.90
CA ALA A 266 6.02 -19.44 30.25
C ALA A 266 7.14 -20.50 30.43
N GLU A 267 6.77 -21.71 30.82
CA GLU A 267 7.64 -22.87 30.99
C GLU A 267 8.05 -23.49 29.64
N GLU A 268 7.10 -23.66 28.72
CA GLU A 268 7.37 -24.09 27.33
C GLU A 268 8.16 -23.06 26.52
N ALA A 269 8.15 -21.80 26.94
CA ALA A 269 8.90 -20.71 26.32
C ALA A 269 10.35 -20.61 26.82
N ARG A 270 10.74 -21.34 27.87
CA ARG A 270 12.13 -21.35 28.39
C ARG A 270 13.08 -22.15 27.48
N PRO A 271 14.37 -21.74 27.38
CA PRO A 271 15.40 -22.53 26.71
C PRO A 271 15.47 -23.94 27.29
N LEU A 272 15.74 -24.96 26.46
CA LEU A 272 15.77 -26.36 26.90
C LEU A 272 16.78 -26.61 28.03
N ASN A 273 17.87 -25.84 28.08
CA ASN A 273 18.88 -25.92 29.14
C ASN A 273 18.42 -25.34 30.49
N ASP A 274 17.30 -24.60 30.51
CA ASP A 274 16.78 -23.89 31.70
C ASP A 274 15.43 -24.49 32.18
N ARG A 275 15.05 -25.66 31.65
CA ARG A 275 13.88 -26.43 32.10
C ARG A 275 14.34 -27.42 33.16
N GLU A 276 13.60 -27.51 34.26
CA GLU A 276 13.83 -28.48 35.34
C GLU A 276 13.46 -29.90 34.91
#